data_AF-A0A1Q2HPU6-F1
#
_entry.id   AF-A0A1Q2HPU6-F1
#
_cell.length_a   1.000
_cell.length_b   1.000
_cell.length_c   1.000
_cell.angle_alpha   90.00
_cell.angle_beta   90.00
_cell.angle_gamma   90.00
#
_symmetry.space_group_name_H-M   'P 1'
#
loop_
_entity.id
_entity.type
_entity.pdbx_description
1 polymer ?
#
loop_
_entity_poly.entity_id
_entity_poly.type
_entity_poly.pdbx_seq_one_letter_code
_entity_poly.pdbx_strand_id
1 'polypeptide(L)' 'MKKLLLLIVFASSCGFALASVPVSNGLVMHLSADEIPDVSPGNTVGVWPDSSGNGNHGTQLEASR' A
#
# COMPACT_ATOMS: atom_id res chain seq x y z
N MET A 1 18.23 -28.08 -22.58
CA MET A 1 17.56 -28.42 -21.31
C MET A 1 18.21 -27.77 -20.08
N LYS A 2 19.56 -27.73 -19.97
CA LYS A 2 20.26 -27.10 -18.82
C LYS A 2 20.07 -25.57 -18.71
N LYS A 3 19.92 -24.87 -19.85
CA LYS A 3 19.69 -23.42 -19.92
C LYS A 3 18.28 -22.99 -19.47
N LEU A 4 17.31 -23.90 -19.54
CA LEU A 4 15.93 -23.64 -19.13
C LEU A 4 15.74 -23.79 -17.61
N LEU A 5 16.52 -24.68 -16.99
CA LEU A 5 16.51 -24.88 -15.53
C LEU A 5 17.14 -23.69 -14.77
N LEU A 6 18.11 -22.99 -15.38
CA LEU A 6 18.76 -21.81 -14.78
C LEU A 6 17.84 -20.58 -14.70
N LEU A 7 16.86 -20.48 -15.62
CA LEU A 7 15.95 -19.34 -15.71
C LEU A 7 14.85 -19.37 -14.64
N ILE A 8 14.47 -20.56 -14.16
CA ILE A 8 13.44 -20.72 -13.12
C ILE A 8 14.01 -20.39 -11.74
N VAL A 9 15.30 -20.66 -11.49
CA VAL A 9 15.95 -20.37 -10.21
C VAL A 9 16.16 -18.86 -9.99
N PHE A 10 16.32 -18.08 -11.06
CA PHE A 10 16.55 -16.63 -10.98
C PHE A 10 15.27 -15.81 -10.74
N ALA A 11 14.09 -16.39 -10.99
CA ALA A 11 12.80 -15.71 -10.85
C ALA A 11 12.20 -15.81 -9.44
N SER A 12 12.74 -16.66 -8.56
CA SER A 12 12.18 -16.93 -7.23
C SER A 12 12.74 -16.05 -6.11
N SER A 13 13.59 -15.06 -6.40
CA SER A 13 14.22 -14.21 -5.37
C SER A 13 13.48 -12.90 -5.07
N CYS A 14 12.29 -12.66 -5.64
CA CYS A 14 11.44 -11.58 -5.17
C CYS A 14 10.81 -11.99 -3.84
N GLY A 15 11.50 -11.70 -2.75
CA GLY A 15 10.96 -11.86 -1.41
C GLY A 15 9.74 -10.97 -1.24
N PHE A 16 8.58 -11.59 -1.02
CA PHE A 16 7.39 -10.90 -0.53
C PHE A 16 7.63 -10.57 0.95
N ALA A 17 8.21 -9.41 1.22
CA ALA A 17 8.15 -8.86 2.57
C ALA A 17 6.70 -8.45 2.83
N LEU A 18 6.00 -9.20 3.68
CA LEU A 18 4.71 -8.73 4.19
C LEU A 18 4.98 -7.45 4.98
N ALA A 19 4.51 -6.32 4.46
CA ALA A 19 4.58 -5.06 5.18
C ALA A 19 3.73 -5.21 6.45
N SER A 20 4.39 -5.30 7.61
CA SER A 20 3.71 -5.23 8.89
C SER A 20 3.44 -3.77 9.23
N VAL A 21 2.24 -3.46 9.73
CA VAL A 21 1.95 -2.12 10.24
C VAL A 21 2.98 -1.79 11.34
N PRO A 22 3.73 -0.68 11.23
CA PRO A 22 4.86 -0.40 12.12
C PRO A 22 4.45 -0.11 13.56
N VAL A 23 3.16 0.04 13.82
CA VAL A 23 2.58 0.29 15.15
C VAL A 23 1.37 -0.63 15.34
N SER A 24 1.41 -1.49 16.36
CA SER A 24 0.31 -2.40 16.70
C SER A 24 -0.46 -1.96 17.94
N ASN A 25 0.23 -1.38 18.93
CA ASN A 25 -0.40 -0.83 20.13
C ASN A 25 -0.70 0.66 19.97
N GLY A 26 -1.95 1.06 20.21
CA GLY A 26 -2.36 2.46 20.07
C GLY A 26 -2.45 2.94 18.63
N LEU A 27 -2.52 2.02 17.66
CA LEU A 27 -2.77 2.35 16.26
C LEU A 27 -4.16 2.95 16.12
N VAL A 28 -4.21 4.26 15.94
CA VAL A 28 -5.47 4.99 15.74
C VAL A 28 -5.82 5.15 14.26
N MET A 29 -4.86 5.02 13.36
CA MET A 29 -5.05 5.29 11.93
C MET A 29 -4.04 4.50 11.11
N HIS A 30 -4.51 3.87 10.04
CA HIS A 30 -3.67 3.18 9.05
C HIS A 30 -4.08 3.63 7.65
N LEU A 31 -3.19 4.36 6.99
CA LEU A 31 -3.37 4.81 5.60
C LEU A 31 -2.45 4.04 4.67
N SER A 32 -3.00 3.49 3.60
CA SER A 32 -2.27 2.81 2.54
C SER A 32 -2.68 3.36 1.18
N ALA A 33 -1.70 3.64 0.33
CA ALA A 33 -1.96 4.09 -1.04
C ALA A 33 -2.52 2.96 -1.92
N ASP A 34 -2.11 1.72 -1.64
CA ASP A 34 -2.52 0.53 -2.40
C ASP A 34 -4.00 0.18 -2.19
N GLU A 35 -4.60 0.69 -1.11
CA GLU A 35 -6.00 0.43 -0.74
C GLU A 35 -6.94 1.53 -1.21
N ILE A 36 -6.45 2.56 -1.91
CA ILE A 36 -7.31 3.59 -2.49
C ILE A 36 -7.95 3.04 -3.78
N PRO A 37 -9.28 2.88 -3.83
CA PRO A 37 -9.94 2.36 -5.02
C PRO A 37 -9.93 3.39 -6.16
N ASP A 38 -9.92 2.90 -7.39
CA ASP A 38 -10.25 3.65 -8.60
C ASP A 38 -9.42 4.93 -8.86
N VAL A 39 -8.19 4.98 -8.36
CA VAL A 39 -7.26 6.09 -8.64
C VAL A 39 -6.38 5.80 -9.84
N SER A 40 -6.17 6.82 -10.67
CA SER A 40 -5.21 6.81 -11.76
C SER A 40 -4.08 7.80 -11.48
N PRO A 41 -2.86 7.57 -12.00
CA PRO A 41 -1.77 8.52 -11.87
C PRO A 41 -2.19 9.93 -12.30
N GLY A 42 -1.95 10.92 -11.43
CA GLY A 42 -2.29 12.31 -11.67
C GLY A 42 -3.70 12.73 -11.25
N ASN A 43 -4.57 11.79 -10.83
CA ASN A 43 -5.88 12.15 -10.27
C ASN A 43 -5.74 12.57 -8.80
N THR A 44 -6.59 13.51 -8.38
CA THR A 44 -6.72 13.92 -6.98
C THR A 44 -7.37 12.81 -6.14
N VAL A 45 -6.84 12.58 -4.95
CA VAL A 45 -7.45 11.69 -3.94
C VAL A 45 -8.25 12.54 -2.96
N GLY A 46 -9.59 12.39 -2.96
CA GLY A 46 -10.46 13.14 -2.05
C GLY A 46 -10.50 12.58 -0.63
N VAL A 47 -10.39 11.26 -0.49
CA VAL A 47 -10.43 10.56 0.79
C VAL A 47 -9.38 9.46 0.79
N TRP A 48 -8.62 9.37 1.88
CA TRP A 48 -7.76 8.25 2.23
C TRP A 48 -8.48 7.38 3.26
N PRO A 49 -8.98 6.19 2.87
CA PRO A 49 -9.67 5.29 3.79
C PRO A 49 -8.74 4.85 4.94
N ASP A 50 -9.33 4.70 6.13
CA ASP A 50 -8.62 4.22 7.31
C ASP A 50 -8.86 2.72 7.45
N SER A 51 -7.79 1.95 7.29
CA SER A 51 -7.83 0.49 7.31
C SER A 51 -7.62 -0.09 8.69
N SER A 52 -7.42 0.74 9.72
CA SER A 52 -7.36 0.25 11.10
C SER A 52 -8.75 -0.06 11.67
N GLY A 53 -9.83 0.37 11.00
CA GLY A 53 -11.21 0.19 11.45
C GLY A 53 -11.69 1.23 12.47
N ASN A 54 -10.90 2.27 12.74
CA ASN A 54 -11.27 3.31 13.70
C ASN A 54 -12.08 4.46 13.07
N GLY A 55 -12.18 4.50 11.74
CA GLY A 55 -12.92 5.52 11.01
C GLY A 55 -12.20 6.86 10.91
N ASN A 56 -10.89 6.88 11.17
CA ASN A 56 -10.06 8.10 11.13
C ASN A 56 -9.59 8.37 9.70
N HIS A 57 -10.54 8.54 8.77
CA HIS A 57 -10.25 8.76 7.35
C HIS A 57 -9.48 10.07 7.14
N GLY A 58 -8.48 10.05 6.26
CA GLY A 58 -7.78 11.26 5.84
C GLY A 58 -8.58 12.00 4.78
N THR A 59 -8.81 13.29 4.96
CA THR A 59 -9.43 14.16 3.96
C THR A 59 -8.59 15.41 3.77
N GLN A 60 -8.60 15.96 2.56
CA GLN A 60 -7.96 17.24 2.28
C GLN A 60 -9.04 18.32 2.23
N LEU A 61 -9.09 19.18 3.25
CA LEU A 61 -10.11 20.23 3.33
C LEU A 61 -9.84 21.37 2.34
N GLU A 62 -8.58 21.70 2.06
CA GLU A 62 -8.16 22.67 1.04
C GLU A 62 -6.71 22.35 0.58
N ALA A 63 -6.36 22.64 -0.68
CA ALA A 63 -4.97 22.66 -1.10
C ALA A 63 -4.30 23.93 -0.53
N SER A 64 -3.23 23.78 0.26
CA SER A 64 -2.42 24.91 0.67
C SER A 64 -1.85 25.58 -0.59
N ARG A 65 -2.29 26.81 -0.85
CA ARG A 65 -1.89 27.60 -2.02
C ARG A 65 -0.53 28.24 -1.81
#